data_AF-A0A2V2ZV17-F1
#
_entry.id   AF-A0A2V2ZV17-F1
#
_cell.length_a   1.000
_cell.length_b   1.000
_cell.length_c   1.000
_cell.angle_alpha   90.00
_cell.angle_beta   90.00
_cell.angle_gamma   90.00
#
_symmetry.space_group_name_H-M   'P 1'
#
loop_
_entity.id
_entity.type
_entity.pdbx_description
1 polymer ?
#
loop_
_entity_poly.entity_id
_entity_poly.type
_entity_poly.pdbx_seq_one_letter_code
_entity_poly.pdbx_strand_id
1 'polypeptide(L)'
;MRKWMAVISLASLVMFSFSSVNLAEESDSPWIERFDRYDEEQSKAYDGTGHVGPIPSLGYSTSQLYGWGESYVLMGYTGMYMATKDTEYLDRLTEDVDGMFKQLKDNDHDGYDSWWTPSYSVDQIINGNMEADSIYYKGSAGAYMTDGWYPYPWYGEKGSVYRTDTAKAAGKYSTLVQNTEKENFVAAYTIIPNYTPDKKYHLTFKAKNKQANQKGKVMIVRQDTGLPISEFEFSSEEWKSYTFDFMSPKEAGVQLRVYLTNAESQSAETGTYYDDVSLKQYGEYIVHEGMALTGISAFVDIVYSDRDLKKKYGEKAKEYLKILEKNFYPKWEKHWSEYEKDGVPMGVYKFPFDDTARMTQINEYFPFMQPSKGITIPHNQYAAAGRTLINLYNATGEEKYLNKVVRMGNFLKDSLREKDTENGKAYVWNYWDNTGQPWDFGYFRYKMEDLSHANIELGLAVDLHQIGKVFTDEDMQKFSNTFTELIWQGDYSNPRVSSLIDGTGSSNYSVLIAEWVTLSQFDSKVRDISLSLLNKPKDTFGATYGMNIVGNVLRYNPDLLNE
;
A
#
# COMPACT_ATOMS: atom_id res chain seq x y z
N MET A 1 -24.83 -42.79 -51.58
CA MET A 1 -25.15 -43.10 -50.17
C MET A 1 -24.27 -42.24 -49.28
N ARG A 2 -24.87 -41.45 -48.38
CA ARG A 2 -24.30 -40.61 -47.27
C ARG A 2 -23.38 -39.45 -47.70
N LYS A 3 -23.86 -38.21 -47.76
CA LYS A 3 -24.30 -37.23 -46.73
C LYS A 3 -23.15 -36.35 -46.20
N TRP A 4 -23.31 -35.08 -46.50
CA TRP A 4 -22.66 -33.86 -45.99
C TRP A 4 -22.60 -33.79 -44.46
N MET A 5 -21.56 -33.13 -43.94
CA MET A 5 -21.69 -32.08 -42.91
C MET A 5 -20.44 -31.18 -42.93
N ALA A 6 -20.69 -29.90 -43.15
CA ALA A 6 -19.75 -28.80 -43.03
C ALA A 6 -19.60 -28.40 -41.55
N VAL A 7 -18.39 -28.03 -41.14
CA VAL A 7 -18.16 -27.27 -39.90
C VAL A 7 -17.68 -25.89 -40.32
N ILE A 8 -18.47 -24.90 -39.94
CA ILE A 8 -18.27 -23.47 -40.17
C ILE A 8 -17.38 -22.95 -39.04
N SER A 9 -16.18 -22.47 -39.37
CA SER A 9 -15.39 -21.59 -38.51
C SER A 9 -15.96 -20.17 -38.63
N LEU A 10 -16.68 -19.71 -37.61
CA LEU A 10 -17.09 -18.31 -37.51
C LEU A 10 -15.90 -17.50 -36.97
N ALA A 11 -15.11 -16.94 -37.88
CA ALA A 11 -14.26 -15.80 -37.60
C ALA A 11 -15.13 -14.54 -37.68
N SER A 12 -15.39 -13.90 -36.54
CA SER A 12 -16.05 -12.59 -36.50
C SER A 12 -15.05 -11.50 -36.85
N LEU A 13 -14.82 -11.31 -38.16
CA LEU A 13 -14.24 -10.09 -38.72
C LEU A 13 -15.25 -8.96 -38.54
N VAL A 14 -15.02 -8.08 -37.57
CA VAL A 14 -15.60 -6.72 -37.61
C VAL A 14 -14.58 -5.85 -38.34
N MET A 15 -14.88 -5.55 -39.61
CA MET A 15 -14.16 -4.53 -40.38
C MET A 15 -14.43 -3.16 -39.75
N PHE A 16 -13.44 -2.58 -39.07
CA PHE A 16 -13.40 -1.14 -38.87
C PHE A 16 -12.91 -0.49 -40.16
N SER A 17 -13.72 0.43 -40.69
CA SER A 17 -13.34 1.34 -41.75
C SER A 17 -12.13 2.17 -41.31
N PHE A 18 -11.01 2.04 -42.01
CA PHE A 18 -9.87 2.95 -41.88
C PHE A 18 -10.27 4.31 -42.47
N SER A 19 -10.70 5.25 -41.62
CA SER A 19 -10.42 6.65 -41.88
C SER A 19 -8.97 6.89 -41.49
N SER A 20 -8.15 7.32 -42.46
CA SER A 20 -6.79 7.80 -42.22
C SER A 20 -6.82 8.90 -41.17
N VAL A 21 -6.31 8.61 -39.98
CA VAL A 21 -6.09 9.59 -38.92
C VAL A 21 -4.94 10.48 -39.39
N ASN A 22 -5.24 11.78 -39.53
CA ASN A 22 -4.23 12.80 -39.77
C ASN A 22 -3.21 12.79 -38.62
N LEU A 23 -1.94 12.96 -38.96
CA LEU A 23 -0.88 13.27 -38.02
C LEU A 23 -1.27 14.50 -37.19
N ALA A 24 -1.11 14.37 -35.87
CA ALA A 24 -1.37 15.33 -34.80
C ALA A 24 -1.44 16.82 -35.25
N GLU A 25 -2.65 17.35 -35.34
CA GLU A 25 -2.91 18.74 -34.93
C GLU A 25 -2.93 18.75 -33.40
N GLU A 26 -2.31 19.76 -32.77
CA GLU A 26 -2.46 20.02 -31.33
C GLU A 26 -3.94 19.91 -30.97
N SER A 27 -4.28 18.94 -30.14
CA SER A 27 -5.67 18.74 -29.73
C SER A 27 -6.03 19.83 -28.73
N ASP A 28 -6.88 20.77 -29.14
CA ASP A 28 -7.52 21.79 -28.29
C ASP A 28 -8.51 21.17 -27.26
N SER A 29 -8.39 19.87 -26.92
CA SER A 29 -9.31 19.20 -26.01
C SER A 29 -9.12 19.73 -24.58
N PRO A 30 -10.16 20.29 -23.94
CA PRO A 30 -10.10 20.73 -22.54
C PRO A 30 -9.72 19.61 -21.57
N TRP A 31 -9.93 18.35 -21.95
CA TRP A 31 -9.55 17.18 -21.16
C TRP A 31 -8.07 16.86 -21.23
N ILE A 32 -7.44 17.03 -22.40
CA ILE A 32 -5.98 16.88 -22.52
C ILE A 32 -5.28 18.00 -21.74
N GLU A 33 -5.72 19.25 -21.92
CA GLU A 33 -5.19 20.36 -21.11
C GLU A 33 -5.37 20.11 -19.60
N ARG A 34 -6.48 19.49 -19.21
CA ARG A 34 -6.74 19.15 -17.81
C ARG A 34 -5.79 18.08 -17.31
N PHE A 35 -5.52 17.04 -18.11
CA PHE A 35 -4.53 16.03 -17.78
C PHE A 35 -3.14 16.65 -17.61
N ASP A 36 -2.71 17.47 -18.58
CA ASP A 36 -1.39 18.10 -18.57
C ASP A 36 -1.21 19.06 -17.39
N ARG A 37 -2.26 19.76 -16.96
CA ARG A 37 -2.21 20.55 -15.72
C ARG A 37 -1.96 19.68 -14.48
N TYR A 38 -2.63 18.53 -14.36
CA TYR A 38 -2.36 17.62 -13.24
C TYR A 38 -0.94 17.07 -13.29
N ASP A 39 -0.46 16.72 -14.48
CA ASP A 39 0.90 16.25 -14.72
C ASP A 39 1.96 17.29 -14.29
N GLU A 40 1.80 18.55 -14.72
CA GLU A 40 2.70 19.65 -14.35
C GLU A 40 2.71 19.93 -12.84
N GLU A 41 1.54 19.88 -12.20
CA GLU A 41 1.41 20.07 -10.75
C GLU A 41 2.07 18.97 -9.96
N GLN A 42 1.89 17.73 -10.40
CA GLN A 42 2.52 16.58 -9.79
C GLN A 42 4.04 16.69 -9.93
N SER A 43 4.57 16.98 -11.12
CA SER A 43 6.01 17.17 -11.33
C SER A 43 6.61 18.26 -10.42
N LYS A 44 5.89 19.37 -10.21
CA LYS A 44 6.29 20.44 -9.26
C LYS A 44 6.32 19.98 -7.81
N ALA A 45 5.44 19.06 -7.40
CA ALA A 45 5.42 18.51 -6.04
C ALA A 45 6.66 17.64 -5.72
N TYR A 46 7.41 17.23 -6.75
CA TYR A 46 8.64 16.44 -6.65
C TYR A 46 9.87 17.28 -6.99
N ASP A 47 9.88 18.56 -6.60
CA ASP A 47 11.00 19.50 -6.81
C ASP A 47 11.49 19.59 -8.27
N GLY A 48 10.62 19.26 -9.24
CA GLY A 48 10.98 19.22 -10.66
C GLY A 48 11.93 18.09 -11.06
N THR A 49 12.15 17.09 -10.21
CA THR A 49 12.97 15.91 -10.53
C THR A 49 12.23 14.86 -11.38
N GLY A 50 11.03 15.19 -11.87
CA GLY A 50 10.06 14.21 -12.40
C GLY A 50 9.31 13.50 -11.28
N HIS A 51 8.45 12.54 -11.62
CA HIS A 51 7.61 11.81 -10.65
C HIS A 51 8.38 10.87 -9.71
N VAL A 52 9.70 10.76 -9.90
CA VAL A 52 10.52 9.74 -9.26
C VAL A 52 11.46 10.33 -8.22
N GLY A 53 11.01 10.33 -6.97
CA GLY A 53 11.90 10.56 -5.82
C GLY A 53 11.15 10.52 -4.49
N PRO A 54 11.79 10.10 -3.39
CA PRO A 54 11.20 10.30 -2.08
C PRO A 54 11.02 11.80 -1.85
N ILE A 55 9.79 12.27 -1.67
CA ILE A 55 9.53 13.68 -1.32
C ILE A 55 10.10 13.91 0.09
N PRO A 56 11.26 14.58 0.25
CA PRO A 56 11.93 14.65 1.54
C PRO A 56 11.10 15.45 2.56
N SER A 57 10.26 16.37 2.07
CA SER A 57 9.40 17.24 2.87
C SER A 57 8.14 16.55 3.41
N LEU A 58 7.72 15.42 2.83
CA LEU A 58 6.50 14.71 3.22
C LEU A 58 6.75 13.45 4.05
N GLY A 59 8.01 13.03 4.22
CA GLY A 59 8.37 11.88 5.05
C GLY A 59 7.88 10.52 4.51
N TYR A 60 7.54 10.43 3.21
CA TYR A 60 7.11 9.17 2.60
C TYR A 60 8.29 8.26 2.27
N SER A 61 8.05 6.96 2.35
CA SER A 61 8.98 5.90 1.97
C SER A 61 8.61 5.27 0.62
N THR A 62 9.58 4.62 -0.01
CA THR A 62 9.55 4.28 -1.45
C THR A 62 8.33 3.47 -1.92
N SER A 63 7.97 2.35 -1.26
CA SER A 63 6.85 1.54 -1.77
C SER A 63 5.47 2.17 -1.54
N GLN A 64 5.27 2.90 -0.44
CA GLN A 64 4.03 3.63 -0.19
C GLN A 64 3.79 4.69 -1.27
N LEU A 65 4.84 5.45 -1.59
CA LEU A 65 4.79 6.51 -2.59
C LEU A 65 4.45 5.96 -3.97
N TYR A 66 5.11 4.85 -4.36
CA TYR A 66 4.83 4.21 -5.64
C TYR A 66 3.45 3.54 -5.69
N GLY A 67 3.01 2.93 -4.59
CA GLY A 67 1.72 2.26 -4.52
C GLY A 67 0.52 3.21 -4.56
N TRP A 68 0.59 4.35 -3.86
CA TRP A 68 -0.56 5.26 -3.68
C TRP A 68 -0.42 6.62 -4.39
N GLY A 69 0.73 6.89 -5.00
CA GLY A 69 0.96 8.07 -5.82
C GLY A 69 1.24 7.67 -7.26
N GLU A 70 2.44 7.13 -7.49
CA GLU A 70 2.98 6.89 -8.83
C GLU A 70 2.14 5.94 -9.67
N SER A 71 1.56 4.90 -9.06
CA SER A 71 0.66 3.96 -9.72
C SER A 71 -0.45 4.65 -10.53
N TYR A 72 -1.06 5.70 -9.97
CA TYR A 72 -2.13 6.46 -10.63
C TYR A 72 -1.61 7.32 -11.77
N VAL A 73 -0.39 7.86 -11.66
CA VAL A 73 0.28 8.59 -12.75
C VAL A 73 0.52 7.64 -13.92
N LEU A 74 1.15 6.49 -13.67
CA LEU A 74 1.43 5.48 -14.71
C LEU A 74 0.13 4.97 -15.35
N MET A 75 -0.89 4.66 -14.55
CA MET A 75 -2.19 4.25 -15.09
C MET A 75 -2.86 5.39 -15.88
N GLY A 76 -2.71 6.65 -15.45
CA GLY A 76 -3.14 7.83 -16.20
C GLY A 76 -2.49 7.91 -17.59
N TYR A 77 -1.16 7.78 -17.68
CA TYR A 77 -0.45 7.75 -18.96
C TYR A 77 -0.90 6.59 -19.85
N THR A 78 -1.12 5.40 -19.30
CA THR A 78 -1.68 4.29 -20.10
C THR A 78 -3.09 4.62 -20.62
N GLY A 79 -3.94 5.25 -19.80
CA GLY A 79 -5.28 5.70 -20.20
C GLY A 79 -5.22 6.72 -21.34
N MET A 80 -4.34 7.72 -21.21
CA MET A 80 -4.13 8.75 -22.24
C MET A 80 -3.60 8.16 -23.55
N TYR A 81 -2.61 7.26 -23.50
CA TYR A 81 -2.17 6.54 -24.70
C TYR A 81 -3.33 5.75 -25.32
N MET A 82 -4.12 5.04 -24.51
CA MET A 82 -5.22 4.24 -25.04
C MET A 82 -6.30 5.10 -25.71
N ALA A 83 -6.55 6.31 -25.21
CA ALA A 83 -7.49 7.26 -25.78
C ALA A 83 -6.97 7.97 -27.05
N THR A 84 -5.76 8.50 -27.00
CA THR A 84 -5.20 9.41 -28.04
C THR A 84 -4.34 8.70 -29.07
N LYS A 85 -3.78 7.54 -28.72
CA LYS A 85 -2.68 6.86 -29.42
C LYS A 85 -1.38 7.68 -29.50
N ASP A 86 -1.25 8.74 -28.70
CA ASP A 86 -0.02 9.51 -28.62
C ASP A 86 1.03 8.79 -27.78
N THR A 87 2.14 8.42 -28.43
CA THR A 87 3.24 7.70 -27.79
C THR A 87 4.02 8.55 -26.79
N GLU A 88 3.84 9.88 -26.75
CA GLU A 88 4.49 10.73 -25.75
C GLU A 88 4.13 10.31 -24.32
N TYR A 89 2.89 9.89 -24.08
CA TYR A 89 2.48 9.36 -22.77
C TYR A 89 3.22 8.07 -22.39
N LEU A 90 3.56 7.23 -23.38
CA LEU A 90 4.39 6.04 -23.14
C LEU A 90 5.86 6.42 -22.92
N ASP A 91 6.35 7.47 -23.58
CA ASP A 91 7.70 8.01 -23.34
C ASP A 91 7.81 8.50 -21.87
N ARG A 92 6.88 9.34 -21.40
CA ARG A 92 6.82 9.79 -19.99
C ARG A 92 6.71 8.63 -19.00
N LEU A 93 5.82 7.67 -19.27
CA LEU A 93 5.71 6.45 -18.47
C LEU A 93 7.06 5.72 -18.35
N THR A 94 7.80 5.57 -19.46
CA THR A 94 9.09 4.86 -19.40
C THR A 94 10.14 5.61 -18.59
N GLU A 95 10.16 6.95 -18.62
CA GLU A 95 11.06 7.76 -17.80
C GLU A 95 10.82 7.52 -16.31
N ASP A 96 9.55 7.53 -15.90
CA ASP A 96 9.16 7.32 -14.51
C ASP A 96 9.48 5.90 -14.03
N VAL A 97 9.16 4.89 -14.84
CA VAL A 97 9.44 3.48 -14.52
C VAL A 97 10.95 3.22 -14.43
N ASP A 98 11.76 3.78 -15.34
CA ASP A 98 13.22 3.67 -15.26
C ASP A 98 13.75 4.31 -13.97
N GLY A 99 13.15 5.41 -13.53
CA GLY A 99 13.46 6.03 -12.24
C GLY A 99 13.10 5.12 -11.05
N MET A 100 11.91 4.52 -11.06
CA MET A 100 11.46 3.60 -10.00
C MET A 100 12.38 2.38 -9.91
N PHE A 101 12.77 1.81 -11.05
CA PHE A 101 13.64 0.63 -11.10
C PHE A 101 15.08 0.90 -10.66
N LYS A 102 15.60 2.13 -10.78
CA LYS A 102 16.89 2.51 -10.19
C LYS A 102 16.92 2.43 -8.66
N GLN A 103 15.74 2.43 -8.01
CA GLN A 103 15.62 2.37 -6.54
C GLN A 103 15.40 0.94 -6.02
N LEU A 104 15.36 -0.07 -6.89
CA LEU A 104 15.20 -1.46 -6.47
C LEU A 104 16.40 -1.95 -5.67
N LYS A 105 16.13 -2.58 -4.53
CA LYS A 105 17.17 -3.17 -3.68
C LYS A 105 16.61 -4.29 -2.81
N ASP A 106 17.38 -5.36 -2.66
CA ASP A 106 17.15 -6.38 -1.64
C ASP A 106 17.62 -5.86 -0.25
N ASN A 107 16.71 -5.19 0.48
CA ASN A 107 17.01 -4.63 1.81
C ASN A 107 16.84 -5.62 2.95
N ASP A 108 16.17 -6.75 2.72
CA ASP A 108 15.80 -7.72 3.74
C ASP A 108 16.41 -9.11 3.51
N HIS A 109 17.28 -9.21 2.50
CA HIS A 109 18.07 -10.37 2.11
C HIS A 109 17.23 -11.60 1.75
N ASP A 110 16.02 -11.40 1.22
CA ASP A 110 15.17 -12.50 0.76
C ASP A 110 15.47 -12.97 -0.67
N GLY A 111 16.42 -12.29 -1.35
CA GLY A 111 16.91 -12.63 -2.68
C GLY A 111 16.22 -11.88 -3.82
N TYR A 112 15.28 -10.99 -3.52
CA TYR A 112 14.51 -10.23 -4.52
C TYR A 112 14.68 -8.72 -4.32
N ASP A 113 14.98 -8.00 -5.40
CA ASP A 113 15.04 -6.55 -5.34
C ASP A 113 13.62 -5.95 -5.32
N SER A 114 13.34 -5.06 -4.37
CA SER A 114 12.04 -4.39 -4.27
C SER A 114 12.10 -2.98 -3.66
N TRP A 115 10.93 -2.41 -3.40
CA TRP A 115 10.70 -1.16 -2.70
C TRP A 115 10.15 -1.41 -1.29
N TRP A 116 10.57 -0.58 -0.34
CA TRP A 116 10.37 -0.85 1.08
C TRP A 116 9.78 0.35 1.81
N THR A 117 9.02 0.06 2.86
CA THR A 117 8.46 1.08 3.76
C THR A 117 8.36 0.56 5.19
N PRO A 118 8.68 1.37 6.21
CA PRO A 118 8.30 1.07 7.58
C PRO A 118 6.90 1.60 7.93
N SER A 119 6.26 2.42 7.10
CA SER A 119 5.06 3.18 7.46
C SER A 119 3.89 2.30 7.93
N TYR A 120 3.66 1.18 7.22
CA TYR A 120 2.54 0.26 7.46
C TYR A 120 2.93 -0.93 8.35
N SER A 121 4.20 -0.99 8.75
CA SER A 121 4.70 -2.02 9.64
C SER A 121 4.16 -1.77 11.03
N VAL A 122 3.93 -2.87 11.74
CA VAL A 122 3.47 -2.79 13.12
C VAL A 122 4.59 -2.25 13.98
N ASP A 123 4.24 -1.35 14.89
CA ASP A 123 5.17 -0.87 15.90
C ASP A 123 5.47 -1.97 16.92
N GLN A 124 6.75 -2.25 17.12
CA GLN A 124 7.26 -3.25 18.04
C GLN A 124 7.38 -2.70 19.47
N ILE A 125 7.31 -1.38 19.65
CA ILE A 125 7.39 -0.75 20.97
C ILE A 125 6.00 -0.61 21.58
N ILE A 126 5.80 -1.29 22.69
CA ILE A 126 4.61 -1.10 23.52
C ILE A 126 4.75 0.25 24.25
N ASN A 127 3.70 1.07 24.20
CA ASN A 127 3.59 2.33 24.94
C ASN A 127 4.77 3.29 24.69
N GLY A 128 5.23 3.35 23.43
CA GLY A 128 6.29 4.24 23.00
C GLY A 128 5.97 5.73 23.12
N ASN A 129 4.69 6.08 23.14
CA ASN A 129 4.20 7.44 23.42
C ASN A 129 4.24 7.81 24.91
N MET A 130 4.65 6.89 25.80
CA MET A 130 4.81 7.14 27.23
C MET A 130 3.51 7.49 28.00
N GLU A 131 2.32 7.22 27.44
CA GLU A 131 1.05 7.75 27.97
C GLU A 131 0.28 6.84 28.94
N ALA A 132 0.60 5.54 29.06
CA ALA A 132 -0.29 4.55 29.71
C ALA A 132 -0.97 5.00 31.03
N ASP A 133 -2.28 4.72 31.10
CA ASP A 133 -3.18 5.08 32.22
C ASP A 133 -2.94 4.25 33.49
N SER A 134 -2.31 3.07 33.38
CA SER A 134 -1.92 2.24 34.52
C SER A 134 -0.42 2.38 34.81
N ILE A 135 -0.09 2.77 36.03
CA ILE A 135 1.28 2.66 36.56
C ILE A 135 1.44 1.21 37.00
N TYR A 136 1.94 0.36 36.11
CA TYR A 136 2.09 -1.08 36.42
C TYR A 136 3.30 -1.36 37.31
N TYR A 137 4.36 -0.54 37.21
CA TYR A 137 5.63 -0.86 37.85
C TYR A 137 6.05 0.17 38.89
N LYS A 138 5.95 -0.22 40.18
CA LYS A 138 6.65 0.42 41.29
C LYS A 138 7.88 -0.42 41.60
N GLY A 139 8.99 -0.15 40.90
CA GLY A 139 10.27 -0.70 41.32
C GLY A 139 10.57 -0.27 42.76
N SER A 140 11.37 -1.05 43.49
CA SER A 140 11.76 -0.70 44.88
C SER A 140 12.58 0.60 44.98
N ALA A 141 12.99 1.18 43.85
CA ALA A 141 13.57 2.52 43.72
C ALA A 141 12.52 3.67 43.72
N GLY A 142 11.22 3.38 43.67
CA GLY A 142 10.17 4.42 43.62
C GLY A 142 10.02 5.12 42.27
N ALA A 143 10.53 4.53 41.18
CA ALA A 143 10.30 4.97 39.81
C ALA A 143 8.86 4.66 39.36
N TYR A 144 8.18 5.64 38.78
CA TYR A 144 6.91 5.45 38.09
C TYR A 144 7.22 5.32 36.60
N MET A 145 7.30 4.07 36.11
CA MET A 145 7.50 3.81 34.69
C MET A 145 6.18 3.53 33.98
N THR A 146 6.19 3.84 32.70
CA THR A 146 5.15 3.51 31.74
C THR A 146 5.12 2.01 31.50
N ASP A 147 3.93 1.44 31.23
CA ASP A 147 3.80 0.01 30.91
C ASP A 147 4.72 -0.36 29.73
N GLY A 148 5.35 -1.54 29.76
CA GLY A 148 6.32 -1.99 28.76
C GLY A 148 7.73 -1.41 28.86
N TRP A 149 8.02 -0.51 29.81
CA TRP A 149 9.34 0.10 30.01
C TRP A 149 9.91 -0.16 31.41
N TYR A 150 11.23 -0.30 31.48
CA TYR A 150 11.94 -0.72 32.69
C TYR A 150 13.15 0.17 32.98
N PRO A 151 13.44 0.48 34.25
CA PRO A 151 14.65 1.20 34.62
C PRO A 151 15.86 0.25 34.66
N TYR A 152 17.02 0.75 34.26
CA TYR A 152 18.33 0.13 34.47
C TYR A 152 19.25 1.10 35.24
N PRO A 153 19.96 0.62 36.28
CA PRO A 153 19.80 -0.71 36.87
C PRO A 153 18.44 -0.84 37.56
N TRP A 154 17.96 -2.08 37.66
CA TRP A 154 16.65 -2.38 38.23
C TRP A 154 16.47 -1.87 39.67
N TYR A 155 17.57 -1.89 40.44
CA TYR A 155 17.65 -1.40 41.82
C TYR A 155 18.43 -0.09 41.92
N GLY A 156 18.31 0.78 40.92
CA GLY A 156 19.01 2.05 40.86
C GLY A 156 18.50 3.11 41.84
N GLU A 157 19.19 4.25 41.87
CA GLU A 157 18.84 5.38 42.72
C GLU A 157 17.49 6.01 42.32
N LYS A 158 16.69 6.40 43.33
CA LYS A 158 15.40 7.06 43.13
C LYS A 158 15.60 8.36 42.34
N GLY A 159 14.84 8.52 41.25
CA GLY A 159 14.92 9.70 40.39
C GLY A 159 15.93 9.59 39.24
N SER A 160 16.53 8.42 39.03
CA SER A 160 17.37 8.16 37.86
C SER A 160 16.55 7.97 36.57
N VAL A 161 15.44 7.25 36.63
CA VAL A 161 14.58 7.01 35.46
C VAL A 161 13.13 7.07 35.91
N TYR A 162 12.33 7.97 35.33
CA TYR A 162 10.93 8.13 35.71
C TYR A 162 10.09 8.86 34.65
N ARG A 163 8.79 8.56 34.63
CA ARG A 163 7.79 9.30 33.86
C ARG A 163 7.55 10.69 34.45
N THR A 164 7.42 11.70 33.59
CA THR A 164 7.18 13.09 34.00
C THR A 164 6.20 13.80 33.08
N ASP A 165 5.41 14.73 33.63
CA ASP A 165 4.49 15.62 32.91
C ASP A 165 5.06 17.04 32.69
N THR A 166 6.23 17.32 33.26
CA THR A 166 6.88 18.63 33.28
C THR A 166 7.52 19.03 31.96
N ALA A 167 7.93 18.04 31.16
CA ALA A 167 8.41 18.23 29.80
C ALA A 167 7.94 17.03 28.97
N LYS A 168 7.32 17.30 27.82
CA LYS A 168 6.75 16.28 26.92
C LYS A 168 6.72 16.79 25.49
N ALA A 169 6.81 15.89 24.53
CA ALA A 169 6.78 16.24 23.11
C ALA A 169 5.35 16.17 22.56
N ALA A 170 4.57 15.20 23.05
CA ALA A 170 3.15 15.05 22.78
C ALA A 170 2.43 14.58 24.06
N GLY A 171 1.11 14.38 23.99
CA GLY A 171 0.36 13.76 25.09
C GLY A 171 0.46 14.47 26.44
N LYS A 172 0.49 13.69 27.53
CA LYS A 172 0.56 14.13 28.92
C LYS A 172 1.90 13.85 29.57
N TYR A 173 2.68 12.90 29.07
CA TYR A 173 3.88 12.42 29.75
C TYR A 173 5.06 12.21 28.80
N SER A 174 6.26 12.17 29.36
CA SER A 174 7.47 11.64 28.73
C SER A 174 8.29 10.84 29.74
N THR A 175 9.37 10.21 29.29
CA THR A 175 10.34 9.55 30.18
C THR A 175 11.59 10.39 30.33
N LEU A 176 12.00 10.68 31.57
CA LEU A 176 13.29 11.30 31.88
C LEU A 176 14.29 10.25 32.34
N VAL A 177 15.47 10.26 31.73
CA VAL A 177 16.65 9.48 32.14
C VAL A 177 17.72 10.44 32.63
N GLN A 178 18.03 10.40 33.92
CA GLN A 178 18.91 11.33 34.62
C GLN A 178 20.03 10.60 35.36
N ASN A 179 21.27 11.02 35.13
CA ASN A 179 22.44 10.50 35.83
C ASN A 179 22.38 10.85 37.33
N THR A 180 22.89 9.95 38.16
CA THR A 180 23.00 10.17 39.61
C THR A 180 24.43 9.94 40.08
N GLU A 181 24.77 10.38 41.28
CA GLU A 181 26.13 10.27 41.83
C GLU A 181 26.59 8.82 42.03
N LYS A 182 25.65 7.87 42.13
CA LYS A 182 25.94 6.47 42.45
C LYS A 182 26.01 5.54 41.25
N GLU A 183 25.40 5.93 40.13
CA GLU A 183 25.21 5.05 38.98
C GLU A 183 25.96 5.57 37.75
N ASN A 184 26.94 4.80 37.28
CA ASN A 184 27.74 5.15 36.11
C ASN A 184 26.96 4.99 34.79
N PHE A 185 25.85 4.25 34.80
CA PHE A 185 25.00 4.04 33.65
C PHE A 185 23.55 3.88 34.09
N VAL A 186 22.69 4.75 33.56
CA VAL A 186 21.25 4.74 33.81
C VAL A 186 20.51 4.69 32.48
N ALA A 187 19.43 3.93 32.40
CA ALA A 187 18.63 3.86 31.18
C ALA A 187 17.17 3.48 31.44
N ALA A 188 16.28 3.97 30.58
CA ALA A 188 15.01 3.29 30.36
C ALA A 188 15.20 2.27 29.24
N TYR A 189 14.74 1.03 29.42
CA TYR A 189 14.80 0.04 28.36
C TYR A 189 13.47 -0.67 28.16
N THR A 190 13.26 -1.15 26.94
CA THR A 190 12.18 -2.06 26.59
C THR A 190 12.72 -3.23 25.78
N ILE A 191 11.97 -4.33 25.78
CA ILE A 191 12.31 -5.56 25.06
C ILE A 191 11.65 -5.50 23.69
N ILE A 192 12.39 -5.83 22.64
CA ILE A 192 11.82 -5.96 21.29
C ILE A 192 11.16 -7.35 21.21
N PRO A 193 9.83 -7.46 21.14
CA PRO A 193 9.16 -8.75 21.10
C PRO A 193 9.37 -9.40 19.73
N ASN A 194 9.84 -10.64 19.70
CA ASN A 194 9.78 -11.52 18.51
C ASN A 194 10.30 -10.88 17.20
N TYR A 195 11.43 -10.17 17.18
CA TYR A 195 11.95 -9.62 15.93
C TYR A 195 12.29 -10.72 14.89
N THR A 196 12.31 -10.35 13.61
CA THR A 196 12.67 -11.23 12.50
C THR A 196 14.17 -11.11 12.19
N PRO A 197 14.95 -12.22 12.23
CA PRO A 197 16.38 -12.22 11.95
C PRO A 197 16.75 -11.74 10.54
N ASP A 198 17.93 -11.12 10.42
CA ASP A 198 18.48 -10.58 9.16
C ASP A 198 17.54 -9.58 8.46
N LYS A 199 16.80 -8.77 9.23
CA LYS A 199 15.87 -7.75 8.72
C LYS A 199 16.25 -6.35 9.13
N LYS A 200 15.94 -5.40 8.25
CA LYS A 200 16.14 -3.97 8.51
C LYS A 200 15.01 -3.41 9.36
N TYR A 201 15.35 -2.62 10.37
CA TYR A 201 14.41 -1.91 11.23
C TYR A 201 14.66 -0.41 11.22
N HIS A 202 13.59 0.35 11.37
CA HIS A 202 13.53 1.80 11.46
C HIS A 202 13.09 2.19 12.88
N LEU A 203 13.96 2.87 13.62
CA LEU A 203 13.62 3.43 14.92
C LEU A 203 13.37 4.93 14.77
N THR A 204 12.27 5.44 15.29
CA THR A 204 12.02 6.88 15.46
C THR A 204 11.80 7.21 16.92
N PHE A 205 12.20 8.40 17.35
CA PHE A 205 11.94 8.88 18.71
C PHE A 205 11.97 10.41 18.74
N LYS A 206 11.26 11.00 19.70
CA LYS A 206 11.44 12.40 20.07
C LYS A 206 12.30 12.48 21.30
N ALA A 207 13.24 13.41 21.31
CA ALA A 207 14.04 13.64 22.50
C ALA A 207 14.53 15.08 22.63
N LYS A 208 14.84 15.45 23.87
CA LYS A 208 15.61 16.64 24.19
C LYS A 208 16.45 16.44 25.44
N ASN A 209 17.57 17.11 25.50
CA ASN A 209 18.42 17.19 26.67
C ASN A 209 17.88 18.23 27.66
N LYS A 210 18.10 17.98 28.94
CA LYS A 210 17.66 18.87 30.02
C LYS A 210 18.55 20.11 30.13
N GLN A 211 19.81 20.03 29.71
CA GLN A 211 20.74 21.17 29.68
C GLN A 211 21.60 21.20 28.40
N ALA A 212 22.14 22.38 28.08
CA ALA A 212 23.11 22.61 27.02
C ALA A 212 24.35 21.70 27.12
N ASN A 213 24.95 21.37 25.97
CA ASN A 213 26.17 20.55 25.84
C ASN A 213 26.05 19.11 26.36
N GLN A 214 24.84 18.65 26.65
CA GLN A 214 24.57 17.26 26.95
C GLN A 214 24.28 16.48 25.69
N LYS A 215 24.55 15.19 25.78
CA LYS A 215 24.21 14.23 24.75
C LYS A 215 23.28 13.15 25.29
N GLY A 216 22.20 12.91 24.55
CA GLY A 216 21.35 11.74 24.72
C GLY A 216 21.84 10.62 23.80
N LYS A 217 21.49 9.39 24.14
CA LYS A 217 21.84 8.21 23.36
C LYS A 217 20.69 7.20 23.35
N VAL A 218 20.39 6.66 22.18
CA VAL A 218 19.53 5.48 22.02
C VAL A 218 20.37 4.32 21.50
N MET A 219 20.20 3.13 22.06
CA MET A 219 20.97 1.94 21.66
C MET A 219 20.05 0.74 21.43
N ILE A 220 20.39 -0.08 20.45
CA ILE A 220 19.88 -1.44 20.29
C ILE A 220 20.91 -2.38 20.86
N VAL A 221 20.56 -3.12 21.90
CA VAL A 221 21.49 -3.96 22.67
C VAL A 221 21.07 -5.41 22.58
N ARG A 222 22.04 -6.30 22.36
CA ARG A 222 21.81 -7.73 22.50
C ARG A 222 21.87 -8.13 23.97
N GLN A 223 20.87 -8.86 24.43
CA GLN A 223 20.79 -9.28 25.83
C GLN A 223 21.83 -10.32 26.23
N ASP A 224 22.23 -11.19 25.31
CA ASP A 224 23.17 -12.29 25.57
C ASP A 224 24.61 -11.80 25.82
N THR A 225 25.02 -10.74 25.13
CA THR A 225 26.37 -10.15 25.20
C THR A 225 26.40 -8.84 25.99
N GLY A 226 25.26 -8.16 26.11
CA GLY A 226 25.18 -6.80 26.66
C GLY A 226 25.78 -5.72 25.76
N LEU A 227 26.14 -6.06 24.51
CA LEU A 227 26.79 -5.14 23.59
C LEU A 227 25.77 -4.44 22.67
N PRO A 228 25.97 -3.13 22.37
CA PRO A 228 25.17 -2.44 21.38
C PRO A 228 25.49 -2.97 19.98
N ILE A 229 24.45 -3.18 19.17
CA ILE A 229 24.55 -3.49 17.73
C ILE A 229 24.28 -2.26 16.86
N SER A 230 23.62 -1.25 17.42
CA SER A 230 23.42 0.06 16.81
C SER A 230 23.21 1.09 17.90
N GLU A 231 23.67 2.32 17.67
CA GLU A 231 23.51 3.42 18.59
C GLU A 231 23.35 4.75 17.84
N PHE A 232 22.63 5.68 18.45
CA PHE A 232 22.44 7.03 17.92
C PHE A 232 22.60 8.05 19.05
N GLU A 233 23.55 8.96 18.88
CA GLU A 233 23.77 10.09 19.77
C GLU A 233 23.18 11.37 19.20
N PHE A 234 22.66 12.23 20.07
CA PHE A 234 22.14 13.54 19.70
C PHE A 234 22.43 14.58 20.79
N SER A 235 22.33 15.85 20.41
CA SER A 235 22.39 16.99 21.33
C SER A 235 21.38 18.05 20.89
N SER A 236 20.40 18.35 21.75
CA SER A 236 19.39 19.39 21.52
C SER A 236 18.65 19.73 22.80
N GLU A 237 18.57 21.00 23.16
CA GLU A 237 17.72 21.49 24.26
C GLU A 237 16.25 21.63 23.85
N GLU A 238 15.97 21.58 22.55
CA GLU A 238 14.63 21.57 21.97
C GLU A 238 14.19 20.15 21.64
N TRP A 239 12.89 19.89 21.74
CA TRP A 239 12.31 18.64 21.25
C TRP A 239 12.54 18.51 19.74
N LYS A 240 13.23 17.45 19.35
CA LYS A 240 13.42 17.09 17.95
C LYS A 240 13.04 15.63 17.74
N SER A 241 12.57 15.35 16.53
CA SER A 241 12.42 13.98 16.04
C SER A 241 13.75 13.49 15.50
N TYR A 242 14.12 12.28 15.90
CA TYR A 242 15.31 11.58 15.45
C TYR A 242 14.92 10.22 14.90
N THR A 243 15.78 9.69 14.04
CA THR A 243 15.62 8.37 13.48
C THR A 243 16.96 7.75 13.15
N PHE A 244 17.04 6.43 13.24
CA PHE A 244 18.12 5.65 12.66
C PHE A 244 17.65 4.25 12.29
N ASP A 245 18.33 3.66 11.32
CA ASP A 245 18.09 2.28 10.89
C ASP A 245 19.13 1.32 11.49
N PHE A 246 18.77 0.05 11.64
CA PHE A 246 19.73 -1.03 11.94
C PHE A 246 19.29 -2.36 11.32
N MET A 247 20.24 -3.28 11.15
CA MET A 247 19.96 -4.68 10.79
C MET A 247 19.87 -5.53 12.04
N SER A 248 18.81 -6.32 12.18
CA SER A 248 18.71 -7.32 13.23
C SER A 248 19.77 -8.41 13.05
N PRO A 249 20.21 -9.09 14.13
CA PRO A 249 21.14 -10.20 14.01
C PRO A 249 20.60 -11.32 13.12
N LYS A 250 21.51 -12.03 12.44
CA LYS A 250 21.16 -13.20 11.62
C LYS A 250 20.80 -14.42 12.47
N GLU A 251 21.32 -14.50 13.69
CA GLU A 251 21.02 -15.62 14.57
C GLU A 251 19.60 -15.52 15.14
N ALA A 252 18.83 -16.59 15.01
CA ALA A 252 17.53 -16.70 15.67
C ALA A 252 17.69 -16.88 17.19
N GLY A 253 16.71 -16.42 17.97
CA GLY A 253 16.64 -16.64 19.43
C GLY A 253 17.47 -15.69 20.30
N VAL A 254 18.18 -14.74 19.70
CA VAL A 254 18.77 -13.62 20.45
C VAL A 254 17.65 -12.72 20.93
N GLN A 255 17.74 -12.15 22.14
CA GLN A 255 16.80 -11.13 22.61
C GLN A 255 17.43 -9.75 22.45
N LEU A 256 16.69 -8.82 21.85
CA LEU A 256 17.13 -7.43 21.68
C LEU A 256 16.36 -6.49 22.61
N ARG A 257 17.02 -5.40 22.98
CA ARG A 257 16.45 -4.34 23.81
C ARG A 257 16.74 -2.97 23.20
N VAL A 258 15.77 -2.07 23.29
CA VAL A 258 15.99 -0.64 23.06
C VAL A 258 16.35 -0.01 24.40
N TYR A 259 17.46 0.73 24.44
CA TYR A 259 17.90 1.51 25.59
C TYR A 259 17.83 3.00 25.26
N LEU A 260 17.23 3.79 26.17
CA LEU A 260 17.24 5.24 26.18
C LEU A 260 18.16 5.69 27.32
N THR A 261 19.21 6.43 27.04
CA THR A 261 20.26 6.75 28.03
C THR A 261 20.93 8.11 27.76
N ASN A 262 21.89 8.51 28.58
CA ASN A 262 22.75 9.66 28.33
C ASN A 262 24.06 9.16 27.71
N ALA A 263 24.67 9.93 26.80
CA ALA A 263 26.00 9.58 26.30
C ALA A 263 27.05 9.97 27.37
N GLU A 264 27.68 8.96 27.99
CA GLU A 264 28.75 9.08 29.00
C GLU A 264 28.33 9.57 30.40
N SER A 265 29.23 9.36 31.37
CA SER A 265 29.12 9.80 32.77
C SER A 265 29.25 11.32 32.88
N GLN A 266 28.25 12.02 32.38
CA GLN A 266 28.08 13.45 32.61
C GLN A 266 27.70 13.66 34.09
N SER A 267 28.06 14.83 34.64
CA SER A 267 27.90 15.18 36.06
C SER A 267 26.53 14.79 36.63
N ALA A 268 26.46 14.52 37.94
CA ALA A 268 25.19 14.43 38.63
C ALA A 268 24.33 15.66 38.26
N GLU A 269 23.05 15.42 37.93
CA GLU A 269 22.05 16.37 37.40
C GLU A 269 21.88 16.46 35.86
N THR A 270 22.66 15.74 35.05
CA THR A 270 22.40 15.65 33.60
C THR A 270 21.27 14.69 33.27
N GLY A 271 20.38 15.06 32.35
CA GLY A 271 19.30 14.18 31.96
C GLY A 271 18.72 14.44 30.58
N THR A 272 18.01 13.44 30.07
CA THR A 272 17.42 13.48 28.74
C THR A 272 15.98 13.00 28.79
N TYR A 273 15.10 13.78 28.16
CA TYR A 273 13.70 13.45 27.99
C TYR A 273 13.50 12.70 26.67
N TYR A 274 12.67 11.67 26.71
CA TYR A 274 12.34 10.80 25.59
C TYR A 274 10.83 10.61 25.49
N ASP A 275 10.32 10.62 24.27
CA ASP A 275 8.89 10.52 23.95
C ASP A 275 8.70 9.94 22.53
N ASP A 276 7.49 9.50 22.18
CA ASP A 276 7.11 8.98 20.86
C ASP A 276 8.13 7.99 20.24
N VAL A 277 8.58 7.00 21.02
CA VAL A 277 9.53 5.97 20.56
C VAL A 277 8.80 4.89 19.76
N SER A 278 9.20 4.69 18.51
CA SER A 278 8.62 3.70 17.59
C SER A 278 9.72 2.84 16.99
N LEU A 279 9.46 1.55 16.83
CA LEU A 279 10.36 0.63 16.14
C LEU A 279 9.56 -0.19 15.14
N LYS A 280 9.86 -0.03 13.86
CA LYS A 280 9.14 -0.68 12.78
C LYS A 280 10.09 -1.41 11.86
N GLN A 281 9.76 -2.64 11.49
CA GLN A 281 10.51 -3.36 10.46
C GLN A 281 10.32 -2.66 9.11
N TYR A 282 11.33 -2.63 8.23
CA TYR A 282 11.07 -2.37 6.83
C TYR A 282 10.32 -3.57 6.24
N GLY A 283 9.18 -3.29 5.62
CA GLY A 283 8.33 -4.31 5.01
C GLY A 283 8.07 -4.04 3.54
N GLU A 284 7.78 -5.12 2.84
CA GLU A 284 7.12 -5.13 1.54
C GLU A 284 5.63 -5.36 1.72
N TYR A 285 4.85 -4.80 0.82
CA TYR A 285 3.41 -4.93 0.82
C TYR A 285 2.97 -5.26 -0.60
N ILE A 286 2.39 -6.45 -0.77
CA ILE A 286 1.93 -6.92 -2.08
C ILE A 286 0.94 -5.95 -2.74
N VAL A 287 0.15 -5.23 -1.94
CA VAL A 287 -0.74 -4.18 -2.44
C VAL A 287 0.03 -3.00 -3.05
N HIS A 288 1.11 -2.53 -2.41
CA HIS A 288 1.91 -1.43 -2.94
C HIS A 288 2.58 -1.83 -4.26
N GLU A 289 3.12 -3.04 -4.29
CA GLU A 289 3.74 -3.58 -5.51
C GLU A 289 2.70 -3.81 -6.59
N GLY A 290 1.58 -4.45 -6.30
CA GLY A 290 0.50 -4.65 -7.27
C GLY A 290 0.01 -3.33 -7.87
N MET A 291 -0.16 -2.30 -7.05
CA MET A 291 -0.55 -0.97 -7.52
C MET A 291 0.53 -0.36 -8.43
N ALA A 292 1.79 -0.33 -7.98
CA ALA A 292 2.91 0.22 -8.76
C ALA A 292 3.12 -0.54 -10.08
N LEU A 293 3.02 -1.87 -10.05
CA LEU A 293 3.26 -2.75 -11.20
C LEU A 293 2.10 -2.77 -12.19
N THR A 294 0.90 -2.30 -11.83
CA THR A 294 -0.26 -2.32 -12.73
C THR A 294 0.00 -1.47 -13.99
N GLY A 295 0.45 -0.22 -13.85
CA GLY A 295 0.81 0.63 -15.00
C GLY A 295 2.03 0.09 -15.78
N ILE A 296 3.03 -0.44 -15.06
CA ILE A 296 4.24 -1.00 -15.67
C ILE A 296 3.92 -2.22 -16.53
N SER A 297 3.14 -3.15 -15.99
CA SER A 297 2.75 -4.37 -16.69
C SER A 297 1.77 -4.06 -17.83
N ALA A 298 0.90 -3.05 -17.68
CA ALA A 298 0.03 -2.59 -18.77
C ALA A 298 0.84 -2.03 -19.95
N PHE A 299 1.93 -1.28 -19.70
CA PHE A 299 2.86 -0.88 -20.76
C PHE A 299 3.45 -2.09 -21.49
N VAL A 300 3.89 -3.11 -20.75
CA VAL A 300 4.44 -4.35 -21.35
C VAL A 300 3.39 -5.03 -22.24
N ASP A 301 2.15 -5.19 -21.76
CA ASP A 301 1.04 -5.74 -22.55
C ASP A 301 0.79 -4.92 -23.82
N ILE A 302 0.58 -3.60 -23.68
CA ILE A 302 0.36 -2.66 -24.78
C ILE A 302 1.43 -2.80 -25.86
N VAL A 303 2.71 -2.84 -25.48
CA VAL A 303 3.83 -2.94 -26.42
C VAL A 303 3.88 -4.31 -27.08
N TYR A 304 3.58 -5.40 -26.38
CA TYR A 304 3.60 -6.75 -26.95
C TYR A 304 2.41 -7.02 -27.87
N SER A 305 1.29 -6.34 -27.63
CA SER A 305 0.04 -6.44 -28.41
C SER A 305 0.06 -5.63 -29.71
N ASP A 306 1.01 -4.70 -29.88
CA ASP A 306 1.12 -3.84 -31.08
C ASP A 306 2.50 -3.97 -31.76
N ARG A 307 2.51 -4.18 -33.08
CA ARG A 307 3.76 -4.41 -33.84
C ARG A 307 4.64 -3.17 -33.94
N ASP A 308 4.05 -1.98 -34.08
CA ASP A 308 4.79 -0.73 -34.23
C ASP A 308 5.33 -0.27 -32.88
N LEU A 309 4.55 -0.43 -31.80
CA LEU A 309 5.05 -0.22 -30.45
C LEU A 309 6.16 -1.21 -30.11
N LYS A 310 6.03 -2.49 -30.48
CA LYS A 310 7.11 -3.47 -30.28
C LYS A 310 8.40 -3.07 -30.98
N LYS A 311 8.31 -2.38 -32.13
CA LYS A 311 9.48 -1.85 -32.83
C LYS A 311 10.10 -0.65 -32.08
N LYS A 312 9.30 0.24 -31.50
CA LYS A 312 9.79 1.43 -30.75
C LYS A 312 10.27 1.08 -29.34
N TYR A 313 9.50 0.28 -28.61
CA TYR A 313 9.65 0.04 -27.17
C TYR A 313 9.99 -1.42 -26.80
N GLY A 314 10.13 -2.32 -27.77
CA GLY A 314 10.23 -3.76 -27.49
C GLY A 314 11.39 -4.15 -26.56
N GLU A 315 12.55 -3.49 -26.66
CA GLU A 315 13.65 -3.75 -25.74
C GLU A 315 13.34 -3.28 -24.32
N LYS A 316 12.65 -2.15 -24.17
CA LYS A 316 12.23 -1.60 -22.87
C LYS A 316 11.16 -2.48 -22.22
N ALA A 317 10.14 -2.90 -22.99
CA ALA A 317 9.12 -3.82 -22.50
C ALA A 317 9.71 -5.18 -22.09
N LYS A 318 10.70 -5.68 -22.83
CA LYS A 318 11.44 -6.91 -22.48
C LYS A 318 12.27 -6.76 -21.21
N GLU A 319 12.93 -5.61 -21.02
CA GLU A 319 13.64 -5.27 -19.79
C GLU A 319 12.69 -5.30 -18.59
N TYR A 320 11.55 -4.62 -18.69
CA TYR A 320 10.55 -4.54 -17.63
C TYR A 320 9.96 -5.91 -17.31
N LEU A 321 9.54 -6.66 -18.32
CA LEU A 321 9.03 -8.02 -18.16
C LEU A 321 10.03 -8.88 -17.38
N LYS A 322 11.32 -8.84 -17.75
CA LYS A 322 12.37 -9.59 -17.05
C LYS A 322 12.48 -9.21 -15.57
N ILE A 323 12.37 -7.92 -15.23
CA ILE A 323 12.38 -7.46 -13.83
C ILE A 323 11.16 -7.99 -13.08
N LEU A 324 9.96 -7.90 -13.67
CA LEU A 324 8.71 -8.38 -13.10
C LEU A 324 8.77 -9.90 -12.80
N GLU A 325 9.23 -10.70 -13.76
CA GLU A 325 9.32 -12.15 -13.63
C GLU A 325 10.46 -12.61 -12.69
N LYS A 326 11.52 -11.81 -12.56
CA LYS A 326 12.66 -12.14 -11.70
C LYS A 326 12.40 -11.77 -10.24
N ASN A 327 11.86 -10.58 -9.99
CA ASN A 327 11.88 -9.97 -8.66
C ASN A 327 10.50 -9.94 -7.98
N PHE A 328 9.41 -9.82 -8.73
CA PHE A 328 8.10 -9.56 -8.14
C PHE A 328 7.22 -10.80 -8.09
N TYR A 329 7.08 -11.52 -9.22
CA TYR A 329 6.28 -12.75 -9.25
C TYR A 329 6.78 -13.85 -8.28
N PRO A 330 8.02 -14.35 -8.39
CA PRO A 330 8.50 -15.49 -7.59
C PRO A 330 8.55 -15.20 -6.08
N LYS A 331 8.72 -13.93 -5.70
CA LYS A 331 8.81 -13.49 -4.31
C LYS A 331 7.57 -13.83 -3.50
N TRP A 332 6.38 -13.61 -4.07
CA TRP A 332 5.11 -13.83 -3.38
C TRP A 332 4.62 -15.28 -3.43
N GLU A 333 5.26 -16.15 -4.24
CA GLU A 333 4.82 -17.54 -4.41
C GLU A 333 4.83 -18.34 -3.11
N LYS A 334 5.76 -18.04 -2.19
CA LYS A 334 5.80 -18.67 -0.86
C LYS A 334 4.56 -18.37 0.00
N HIS A 335 3.79 -17.34 -0.36
CA HIS A 335 2.59 -16.90 0.34
C HIS A 335 1.29 -17.26 -0.39
N TRP A 336 1.37 -17.82 -1.60
CA TRP A 336 0.22 -18.26 -2.36
C TRP A 336 -0.42 -19.51 -1.74
N SER A 337 -1.74 -19.60 -1.78
CA SER A 337 -2.47 -20.80 -1.37
C SER A 337 -3.67 -21.03 -2.27
N GLU A 338 -3.90 -22.30 -2.61
CA GLU A 338 -5.01 -22.75 -3.45
C GLU A 338 -5.94 -23.65 -2.64
N TYR A 339 -7.22 -23.62 -3.00
CA TYR A 339 -8.22 -24.52 -2.47
C TYR A 339 -9.32 -24.71 -3.51
N GLU A 340 -10.28 -25.58 -3.20
CA GLU A 340 -11.48 -25.78 -4.01
C GLU A 340 -12.70 -25.56 -3.12
N LYS A 341 -13.73 -24.90 -3.65
CA LYS A 341 -15.02 -24.74 -3.01
C LYS A 341 -16.10 -25.09 -4.02
N ASP A 342 -16.91 -26.10 -3.71
CA ASP A 342 -18.01 -26.58 -4.57
C ASP A 342 -17.56 -26.88 -6.02
N GLY A 343 -16.37 -27.47 -6.21
CA GLY A 343 -15.80 -27.78 -7.53
C GLY A 343 -15.17 -26.60 -8.26
N VAL A 344 -15.18 -25.40 -7.66
CA VAL A 344 -14.57 -24.20 -8.23
C VAL A 344 -13.16 -24.01 -7.68
N PRO A 345 -12.13 -23.93 -8.55
CA PRO A 345 -10.77 -23.66 -8.12
C PRO A 345 -10.63 -22.21 -7.60
N MET A 346 -10.16 -22.09 -6.37
CA MET A 346 -9.93 -20.83 -5.67
C MET A 346 -8.44 -20.66 -5.36
N GLY A 347 -8.05 -19.45 -4.99
CA GLY A 347 -6.70 -19.18 -4.51
C GLY A 347 -6.50 -17.72 -4.10
N VAL A 348 -5.64 -17.53 -3.10
CA VAL A 348 -5.39 -16.22 -2.50
C VAL A 348 -4.00 -16.17 -1.87
N TYR A 349 -3.45 -14.97 -1.74
CA TYR A 349 -2.24 -14.74 -0.96
C TYR A 349 -2.54 -14.63 0.53
N LYS A 350 -1.55 -15.00 1.34
CA LYS A 350 -1.60 -14.91 2.80
C LYS A 350 -0.58 -13.90 3.29
N PHE A 351 -0.79 -13.35 4.48
CA PHE A 351 0.22 -12.49 5.10
C PHE A 351 1.56 -13.24 5.21
N PRO A 352 2.70 -12.57 5.00
CA PRO A 352 3.98 -13.10 5.44
C PRO A 352 3.95 -13.21 6.97
N PHE A 353 4.07 -14.42 7.53
CA PHE A 353 3.95 -14.70 8.98
C PHE A 353 5.02 -14.04 9.86
N ASP A 354 5.95 -13.31 9.25
CA ASP A 354 7.05 -12.60 9.91
C ASP A 354 6.67 -11.19 10.42
N ASP A 355 5.40 -10.76 10.33
CA ASP A 355 4.91 -9.57 11.03
C ASP A 355 4.51 -9.93 12.48
N THR A 356 5.52 -10.37 13.24
CA THR A 356 5.43 -10.86 14.62
C THR A 356 4.78 -9.89 15.62
N ALA A 357 4.71 -8.59 15.33
CA ALA A 357 3.97 -7.64 16.17
C ALA A 357 2.46 -7.63 15.91
N ARG A 358 2.01 -7.86 14.67
CA ARG A 358 0.58 -8.14 14.39
C ARG A 358 0.15 -9.41 15.13
N MET A 359 1.05 -10.40 15.19
CA MET A 359 0.86 -11.62 15.96
C MET A 359 0.89 -11.42 17.48
N THR A 360 1.62 -10.44 18.00
CA THR A 360 1.67 -10.20 19.46
C THR A 360 0.32 -9.67 19.96
N GLN A 361 -0.34 -8.78 19.20
CA GLN A 361 -1.73 -8.40 19.49
C GLN A 361 -2.69 -9.58 19.36
N ILE A 362 -2.50 -10.45 18.36
CA ILE A 362 -3.38 -11.62 18.15
C ILE A 362 -3.19 -12.68 19.26
N ASN A 363 -1.96 -12.95 19.70
CA ASN A 363 -1.62 -13.93 20.74
C ASN A 363 -2.10 -13.50 22.13
N GLU A 364 -2.13 -12.20 22.42
CA GLU A 364 -2.64 -11.67 23.69
C GLU A 364 -4.15 -11.91 23.85
N TYR A 365 -4.92 -11.84 22.77
CA TYR A 365 -6.38 -12.05 22.80
C TYR A 365 -6.80 -13.50 22.48
N PHE A 366 -5.97 -14.29 21.78
CA PHE A 366 -6.35 -15.63 21.30
C PHE A 366 -5.20 -16.65 21.36
N PRO A 367 -4.77 -17.08 22.57
CA PRO A 367 -3.60 -17.95 22.79
C PRO A 367 -3.72 -19.39 22.25
N PHE A 368 -4.86 -19.78 21.67
CA PHE A 368 -5.10 -21.11 21.09
C PHE A 368 -5.00 -21.15 19.56
N MET A 369 -4.73 -20.02 18.90
CA MET A 369 -4.53 -20.01 17.45
C MET A 369 -3.25 -20.76 17.07
N GLN A 370 -3.25 -21.37 15.88
CA GLN A 370 -2.07 -21.96 15.27
C GLN A 370 -1.55 -21.03 14.16
N PRO A 371 -0.64 -20.09 14.48
CA PRO A 371 -0.04 -19.15 13.52
C PRO A 371 0.62 -19.81 12.29
N SER A 372 0.91 -21.11 12.36
CA SER A 372 1.71 -21.82 11.36
C SER A 372 1.03 -22.01 10.00
N LYS A 373 -0.26 -21.68 9.85
CA LYS A 373 -1.02 -22.02 8.64
C LYS A 373 -1.28 -20.89 7.65
N GLY A 374 -1.28 -19.63 8.06
CA GLY A 374 -1.87 -18.61 7.19
C GLY A 374 -2.71 -17.59 7.92
N ILE A 375 -2.92 -16.42 7.32
CA ILE A 375 -4.19 -15.68 7.32
C ILE A 375 -4.24 -15.02 5.93
N THR A 376 -5.34 -15.21 5.22
CA THR A 376 -5.63 -14.60 3.92
C THR A 376 -5.49 -13.08 4.00
N ILE A 377 -4.97 -12.40 2.98
CA ILE A 377 -4.92 -10.93 2.95
C ILE A 377 -6.26 -10.31 2.46
N PRO A 378 -6.56 -9.04 2.81
CA PRO A 378 -7.74 -8.33 2.31
C PRO A 378 -7.86 -8.29 0.77
N HIS A 379 -9.08 -8.06 0.28
CA HIS A 379 -9.42 -8.19 -1.15
C HIS A 379 -8.57 -7.29 -2.05
N ASN A 380 -8.47 -6.01 -1.69
CA ASN A 380 -7.68 -5.02 -2.39
C ASN A 380 -6.21 -5.43 -2.56
N GLN A 381 -5.63 -6.15 -1.59
CA GLN A 381 -4.21 -6.45 -1.62
C GLN A 381 -3.86 -7.49 -2.70
N TYR A 382 -4.61 -8.59 -2.74
CA TYR A 382 -4.38 -9.58 -3.80
C TYR A 382 -4.98 -9.11 -5.14
N ALA A 383 -6.01 -8.26 -5.14
CA ALA A 383 -6.59 -7.73 -6.36
C ALA A 383 -5.60 -6.84 -7.13
N ALA A 384 -4.85 -5.99 -6.43
CA ALA A 384 -3.78 -5.19 -7.01
C ALA A 384 -2.73 -6.08 -7.73
N ALA A 385 -2.30 -7.16 -7.10
CA ALA A 385 -1.40 -8.13 -7.73
C ALA A 385 -2.07 -8.87 -8.91
N GLY A 386 -3.36 -9.19 -8.79
CA GLY A 386 -4.15 -9.84 -9.83
C GLY A 386 -4.12 -9.07 -11.17
N ARG A 387 -4.27 -7.74 -11.13
CA ARG A 387 -4.21 -6.89 -12.33
C ARG A 387 -2.86 -7.01 -13.05
N THR A 388 -1.76 -7.04 -12.27
CA THR A 388 -0.41 -7.28 -12.83
C THR A 388 -0.33 -8.65 -13.51
N LEU A 389 -0.89 -9.70 -12.90
CA LEU A 389 -0.88 -11.05 -13.48
C LEU A 389 -1.66 -11.15 -14.79
N ILE A 390 -2.75 -10.40 -14.96
CA ILE A 390 -3.51 -10.37 -16.23
C ILE A 390 -2.65 -9.78 -17.34
N ASN A 391 -2.00 -8.65 -17.09
CA ASN A 391 -1.11 -8.01 -18.06
C ASN A 391 0.08 -8.92 -18.43
N LEU A 392 0.65 -9.63 -17.46
CA LEU A 392 1.70 -10.62 -17.71
C LEU A 392 1.19 -11.79 -18.56
N TYR A 393 -0.02 -12.29 -18.30
CA TYR A 393 -0.64 -13.31 -19.16
C TYR A 393 -0.83 -12.80 -20.59
N ASN A 394 -1.40 -11.61 -20.79
CA ASN A 394 -1.63 -11.06 -22.12
C ASN A 394 -0.31 -10.88 -22.90
N ALA A 395 0.74 -10.38 -22.24
CA ALA A 395 2.04 -10.16 -22.87
C ALA A 395 2.79 -11.45 -23.24
N THR A 396 2.64 -12.51 -22.44
CA THR A 396 3.47 -13.73 -22.54
C THR A 396 2.73 -14.97 -23.05
N GLY A 397 1.42 -15.04 -22.86
CA GLY A 397 0.61 -16.24 -23.04
C GLY A 397 0.83 -17.33 -21.98
N GLU A 398 1.54 -17.05 -20.89
CA GLU A 398 1.85 -18.05 -19.88
C GLU A 398 0.66 -18.33 -18.94
N GLU A 399 0.09 -19.54 -19.06
CA GLU A 399 -1.06 -20.02 -18.30
C GLU A 399 -0.89 -19.96 -16.77
N LYS A 400 0.35 -19.96 -16.25
CA LYS A 400 0.60 -19.86 -14.80
C LYS A 400 0.04 -18.55 -14.22
N TYR A 401 0.05 -17.47 -15.00
CA TYR A 401 -0.49 -16.17 -14.60
C TYR A 401 -2.03 -16.19 -14.66
N LEU A 402 -2.60 -16.70 -15.77
CA LEU A 402 -4.05 -16.80 -15.95
C LEU A 402 -4.69 -17.68 -14.88
N ASN A 403 -4.15 -18.88 -14.64
CA ASN A 403 -4.69 -19.80 -13.66
C ASN A 403 -4.74 -19.19 -12.26
N LYS A 404 -3.71 -18.41 -11.90
CA LYS A 404 -3.62 -17.75 -10.60
C LYS A 404 -4.65 -16.63 -10.46
N VAL A 405 -4.76 -15.75 -11.45
CA VAL A 405 -5.70 -14.64 -11.36
C VAL A 405 -7.16 -15.08 -11.48
N VAL A 406 -7.47 -16.12 -12.26
CA VAL A 406 -8.82 -16.72 -12.29
C VAL A 406 -9.22 -17.26 -10.92
N ARG A 407 -8.28 -17.91 -10.21
CA ARG A 407 -8.50 -18.39 -8.83
C ARG A 407 -8.75 -17.26 -7.84
N MET A 408 -8.03 -16.14 -7.95
CA MET A 408 -8.28 -14.93 -7.15
C MET A 408 -9.65 -14.32 -7.48
N GLY A 409 -9.99 -14.24 -8.76
CA GLY A 409 -11.27 -13.74 -9.24
C GLY A 409 -12.44 -14.59 -8.74
N ASN A 410 -12.32 -15.91 -8.77
CA ASN A 410 -13.35 -16.81 -8.22
C ASN A 410 -13.56 -16.57 -6.72
N PHE A 411 -12.48 -16.36 -5.95
CA PHE A 411 -12.61 -16.02 -4.53
C PHE A 411 -13.26 -14.65 -4.32
N LEU A 412 -12.88 -13.65 -5.10
CA LEU A 412 -13.53 -12.33 -5.07
C LEU A 412 -15.03 -12.46 -5.37
N LYS A 413 -15.40 -13.16 -6.45
CA LYS A 413 -16.79 -13.37 -6.87
C LYS A 413 -17.63 -14.11 -5.82
N ASP A 414 -17.06 -15.12 -5.17
CA ASP A 414 -17.70 -15.84 -4.05
C ASP A 414 -17.93 -14.95 -2.82
N SER A 415 -17.17 -13.87 -2.69
CA SER A 415 -17.27 -12.90 -1.57
C SER A 415 -18.31 -11.79 -1.82
N LEU A 416 -18.78 -11.64 -3.06
CA LEU A 416 -19.78 -10.63 -3.43
C LEU A 416 -21.17 -11.02 -2.92
N ARG A 417 -21.91 -10.04 -2.42
CA ARG A 417 -23.29 -10.19 -1.93
C ARG A 417 -24.21 -9.31 -2.73
N GLU A 418 -25.36 -9.84 -3.11
CA GLU A 418 -26.36 -9.09 -3.84
C GLU A 418 -27.26 -8.30 -2.87
N LYS A 419 -27.57 -7.05 -3.25
CA LYS A 419 -28.53 -6.18 -2.58
C LYS A 419 -29.56 -5.72 -3.60
N ASP A 420 -30.84 -5.79 -3.25
CA ASP A 420 -31.91 -5.29 -4.12
C ASP A 420 -31.87 -3.76 -4.21
N THR A 421 -32.15 -3.25 -5.40
CA THR A 421 -32.24 -1.82 -5.76
C THR A 421 -33.50 -1.58 -6.59
N GLU A 422 -33.84 -0.33 -6.89
CA GLU A 422 -34.98 -0.01 -7.75
C GLU A 422 -34.83 -0.60 -9.15
N ASN A 423 -33.61 -0.59 -9.70
CA ASN A 423 -33.29 -1.00 -11.06
C ASN A 423 -32.68 -2.41 -11.17
N GLY A 424 -32.89 -3.27 -10.15
CA GLY A 424 -32.42 -4.66 -10.15
C GLY A 424 -31.56 -4.97 -8.93
N LYS A 425 -30.39 -5.58 -9.14
CA LYS A 425 -29.48 -5.95 -8.06
C LYS A 425 -28.16 -5.20 -8.15
N ALA A 426 -27.57 -4.89 -7.00
CA ALA A 426 -26.25 -4.32 -6.85
C ALA A 426 -25.33 -5.26 -6.06
N TYR A 427 -24.02 -5.11 -6.23
CA TYR A 427 -23.04 -5.81 -5.40
C TYR A 427 -22.59 -4.99 -4.19
N VAL A 428 -22.48 -5.66 -3.04
CA VAL A 428 -21.78 -5.17 -1.86
C VAL A 428 -20.83 -6.27 -1.36
N TRP A 429 -19.70 -5.88 -0.79
CA TRP A 429 -18.69 -6.80 -0.27
C TRP A 429 -17.96 -6.20 0.94
N ASN A 430 -17.34 -7.07 1.73
CA ASN A 430 -16.50 -6.60 2.83
C ASN A 430 -15.10 -6.28 2.29
N TYR A 431 -14.37 -5.47 3.03
CA TYR A 431 -12.93 -5.25 2.84
C TYR A 431 -12.13 -6.57 2.91
N TRP A 432 -12.60 -7.53 3.72
CA TRP A 432 -11.90 -8.78 3.96
C TRP A 432 -12.86 -9.89 4.40
N ASP A 433 -13.00 -10.92 3.57
CA ASP A 433 -13.75 -12.14 3.85
C ASP A 433 -12.84 -13.36 4.11
N ASN A 434 -13.39 -14.35 4.83
CA ASN A 434 -12.76 -15.63 5.12
C ASN A 434 -12.90 -16.59 3.91
N THR A 435 -11.84 -17.32 3.58
CA THR A 435 -11.89 -18.40 2.57
C THR A 435 -12.67 -19.66 3.01
N GLY A 436 -13.01 -19.76 4.29
CA GLY A 436 -13.54 -20.95 4.97
C GLY A 436 -12.48 -22.00 5.30
N GLN A 437 -11.20 -21.72 5.02
CA GLN A 437 -10.12 -22.69 5.14
C GLN A 437 -9.49 -22.69 6.54
N PRO A 438 -8.83 -23.79 6.96
CA PRO A 438 -8.28 -23.92 8.31
C PRO A 438 -7.23 -22.86 8.71
N TRP A 439 -6.63 -22.19 7.74
CA TRP A 439 -5.66 -21.13 8.01
C TRP A 439 -6.31 -19.81 8.41
N ASP A 440 -7.56 -19.57 8.06
CA ASP A 440 -8.22 -18.31 8.40
C ASP A 440 -8.83 -18.32 9.82
N PHE A 441 -8.64 -19.38 10.62
CA PHE A 441 -9.26 -19.48 11.94
C PHE A 441 -8.86 -18.35 12.91
N GLY A 442 -9.83 -17.51 13.31
CA GLY A 442 -9.74 -16.68 14.53
C GLY A 442 -9.51 -15.17 14.37
N TYR A 443 -9.40 -14.62 13.15
CA TYR A 443 -9.26 -13.17 12.97
C TYR A 443 -9.90 -12.65 11.67
N PHE A 444 -11.04 -11.96 11.79
CA PHE A 444 -11.69 -11.28 10.65
C PHE A 444 -12.26 -9.94 11.04
N ARG A 445 -12.16 -9.00 10.12
CA ARG A 445 -12.85 -7.72 10.19
C ARG A 445 -13.82 -7.64 9.02
N TYR A 446 -15.06 -8.09 9.22
CA TYR A 446 -16.17 -7.90 8.29
C TYR A 446 -16.61 -6.42 8.30
N LYS A 447 -15.73 -5.56 7.79
CA LYS A 447 -16.00 -4.15 7.57
C LYS A 447 -16.45 -4.00 6.13
N MET A 448 -17.54 -3.28 5.89
CA MET A 448 -17.94 -2.90 4.54
C MET A 448 -16.79 -2.22 3.80
N GLU A 449 -16.61 -2.55 2.52
CA GLU A 449 -15.58 -1.92 1.71
C GLU A 449 -15.86 -0.41 1.55
N ASP A 450 -14.78 0.38 1.52
CA ASP A 450 -14.84 1.79 1.23
C ASP A 450 -14.64 2.09 -0.25
N LEU A 451 -15.19 3.24 -0.69
CA LEU A 451 -15.17 3.69 -2.07
C LEU A 451 -13.76 3.69 -2.69
N SER A 452 -12.75 4.08 -1.89
CA SER A 452 -11.38 4.24 -2.37
C SER A 452 -10.74 2.90 -2.68
N HIS A 453 -10.78 1.95 -1.75
CA HIS A 453 -10.17 0.65 -1.95
C HIS A 453 -10.93 -0.18 -2.98
N ALA A 454 -12.27 -0.09 -3.01
CA ALA A 454 -13.14 -0.75 -3.97
C ALA A 454 -12.74 -0.55 -5.45
N ASN A 455 -12.03 0.53 -5.78
CA ASN A 455 -11.46 0.72 -7.12
C ASN A 455 -10.58 -0.47 -7.55
N ILE A 456 -9.83 -1.06 -6.63
CA ILE A 456 -8.82 -2.08 -6.95
C ILE A 456 -9.49 -3.41 -7.29
N GLU A 457 -10.46 -3.84 -6.48
CA GLU A 457 -11.28 -5.02 -6.75
C GLU A 457 -12.11 -4.85 -8.01
N LEU A 458 -12.69 -3.66 -8.21
CA LEU A 458 -13.44 -3.34 -9.41
C LEU A 458 -12.56 -3.41 -10.66
N GLY A 459 -11.36 -2.84 -10.60
CA GLY A 459 -10.37 -2.92 -11.68
C GLY A 459 -10.06 -4.38 -12.04
N LEU A 460 -9.80 -5.24 -11.05
CA LEU A 460 -9.61 -6.67 -11.29
C LEU A 460 -10.85 -7.34 -11.91
N ALA A 461 -12.05 -7.02 -11.44
CA ALA A 461 -13.29 -7.60 -11.95
C ALA A 461 -13.54 -7.21 -13.41
N VAL A 462 -13.27 -5.96 -13.77
CA VAL A 462 -13.34 -5.45 -15.15
C VAL A 462 -12.27 -6.10 -16.01
N ASP A 463 -11.03 -6.20 -15.55
CA ASP A 463 -9.93 -6.83 -16.31
C ASP A 463 -10.24 -8.31 -16.59
N LEU A 464 -10.79 -9.05 -15.61
CA LEU A 464 -11.23 -10.44 -15.78
C LEU A 464 -12.43 -10.57 -16.73
N HIS A 465 -13.40 -9.66 -16.66
CA HIS A 465 -14.52 -9.59 -17.60
C HIS A 465 -14.03 -9.39 -19.04
N GLN A 466 -13.09 -8.46 -19.27
CA GLN A 466 -12.56 -8.13 -20.59
C GLN A 466 -11.88 -9.33 -21.26
N ILE A 467 -11.23 -10.21 -20.50
CA ILE A 467 -10.63 -11.45 -21.02
C ILE A 467 -11.60 -12.65 -21.03
N GLY A 468 -12.89 -12.41 -20.73
CA GLY A 468 -13.96 -13.42 -20.75
C GLY A 468 -13.84 -14.47 -19.64
N LYS A 469 -13.36 -14.06 -18.45
CA LYS A 469 -13.14 -14.95 -17.29
C LYS A 469 -13.89 -14.43 -16.07
N VAL A 470 -14.39 -15.35 -15.25
CA VAL A 470 -15.00 -15.12 -13.91
C VAL A 470 -16.28 -14.27 -13.94
N PHE A 471 -16.20 -13.02 -14.40
CA PHE A 471 -17.27 -12.03 -14.40
C PHE A 471 -17.95 -11.90 -15.77
N THR A 472 -19.25 -11.64 -15.75
CA THR A 472 -20.13 -11.50 -16.93
C THR A 472 -20.66 -10.07 -17.07
N ASP A 473 -21.35 -9.77 -18.17
CA ASP A 473 -22.05 -8.49 -18.35
C ASP A 473 -23.10 -8.24 -17.24
N GLU A 474 -23.74 -9.30 -16.74
CA GLU A 474 -24.68 -9.20 -15.62
C GLU A 474 -23.96 -8.76 -14.33
N ASP A 475 -22.75 -9.26 -14.10
CA ASP A 475 -21.94 -8.85 -12.95
C ASP A 475 -21.50 -7.38 -13.09
N MET A 476 -21.11 -6.95 -14.29
CA MET A 476 -20.76 -5.56 -14.56
C MET A 476 -21.95 -4.61 -14.36
N GLN A 477 -23.15 -5.04 -14.70
CA GLN A 477 -24.37 -4.28 -14.38
C GLN A 477 -24.61 -4.20 -12.86
N LYS A 478 -24.36 -5.27 -12.09
CA LYS A 478 -24.49 -5.24 -10.63
C LYS A 478 -23.48 -4.30 -9.97
N PHE A 479 -22.24 -4.26 -10.45
CA PHE A 479 -21.27 -3.25 -10.01
C PHE A 479 -21.70 -1.83 -10.40
N SER A 480 -22.25 -1.64 -11.60
CA SER A 480 -22.78 -0.36 -12.05
C SER A 480 -23.91 0.12 -11.14
N ASN A 481 -24.84 -0.77 -10.77
CA ASN A 481 -25.92 -0.48 -9.85
C ASN A 481 -25.42 -0.13 -8.44
N THR A 482 -24.30 -0.70 -7.99
CA THR A 482 -23.64 -0.26 -6.74
C THR A 482 -23.29 1.23 -6.84
N PHE A 483 -22.71 1.65 -7.95
CA PHE A 483 -22.33 3.05 -8.18
C PHE A 483 -23.56 3.97 -8.30
N THR A 484 -24.52 3.60 -9.15
CA THR A 484 -25.60 4.49 -9.58
C THR A 484 -26.83 4.50 -8.66
N GLU A 485 -27.02 3.44 -7.87
CA GLU A 485 -28.22 3.24 -7.04
C GLU A 485 -27.93 3.17 -5.54
N LEU A 486 -26.73 2.73 -5.12
CA LEU A 486 -26.40 2.64 -3.69
C LEU A 486 -25.58 3.84 -3.20
N ILE A 487 -24.49 4.17 -3.89
CA ILE A 487 -23.56 5.19 -3.38
C ILE A 487 -23.86 6.59 -3.91
N TRP A 488 -24.46 6.73 -5.09
CA TRP A 488 -24.83 8.03 -5.67
C TRP A 488 -25.95 8.72 -4.88
N GLN A 489 -25.78 10.01 -4.57
CA GLN A 489 -26.73 10.78 -3.75
C GLN A 489 -27.78 11.57 -4.55
N GLY A 490 -27.78 11.48 -5.88
CA GLY A 490 -28.88 12.00 -6.71
C GLY A 490 -28.80 13.46 -7.16
N ASP A 491 -27.72 14.21 -6.85
CA ASP A 491 -27.63 15.65 -7.13
C ASP A 491 -26.44 16.01 -8.03
N TYR A 492 -26.67 16.21 -9.33
CA TYR A 492 -25.62 16.60 -10.28
C TYR A 492 -25.06 18.01 -10.07
N SER A 493 -25.77 18.90 -9.36
CA SER A 493 -25.31 20.26 -9.07
C SER A 493 -24.34 20.31 -7.88
N ASN A 494 -24.47 19.35 -6.96
CA ASN A 494 -23.59 19.14 -5.82
C ASN A 494 -23.26 17.64 -5.71
N PRO A 495 -22.51 17.08 -6.67
CA PRO A 495 -22.39 15.63 -6.85
C PRO A 495 -21.65 14.98 -5.70
N ARG A 496 -22.27 13.98 -5.07
CA ARG A 496 -21.72 13.27 -3.91
C ARG A 496 -21.94 11.78 -4.03
N VAL A 497 -20.97 11.02 -3.57
CA VAL A 497 -21.11 9.59 -3.35
C VAL A 497 -20.73 9.24 -1.91
N SER A 498 -21.35 8.18 -1.40
CA SER A 498 -21.08 7.65 -0.06
C SER A 498 -19.70 7.00 0.02
N SER A 499 -19.05 7.09 1.19
CA SER A 499 -17.70 6.55 1.41
C SER A 499 -17.67 5.03 1.59
N LEU A 500 -18.81 4.38 1.88
CA LEU A 500 -18.94 2.92 1.92
C LEU A 500 -19.86 2.45 0.79
N ILE A 501 -19.54 1.30 0.20
CA ILE A 501 -20.19 0.82 -1.03
C ILE A 501 -21.65 0.37 -0.84
N ASP A 502 -22.10 0.20 0.40
CA ASP A 502 -23.49 -0.10 0.71
C ASP A 502 -24.41 1.13 0.75
N GLY A 503 -23.85 2.31 0.48
CA GLY A 503 -24.52 3.61 0.49
C GLY A 503 -24.37 4.37 1.81
N THR A 504 -23.71 3.81 2.82
CA THR A 504 -23.52 4.44 4.14
C THR A 504 -22.19 5.20 4.25
N GLY A 505 -21.98 5.89 5.38
CA GLY A 505 -20.76 6.64 5.66
C GLY A 505 -20.84 8.13 5.27
N SER A 506 -19.68 8.78 5.20
CA SER A 506 -19.57 10.21 4.86
C SER A 506 -19.53 10.42 3.34
N SER A 507 -19.61 11.67 2.87
CA SER A 507 -19.40 12.02 1.45
C SER A 507 -18.07 12.74 1.19
N ASN A 508 -17.16 12.74 2.16
CA ASN A 508 -15.89 13.50 2.10
C ASN A 508 -14.89 12.95 1.07
N TYR A 509 -15.12 11.74 0.54
CA TYR A 509 -14.21 11.05 -0.38
C TYR A 509 -14.80 10.87 -1.78
N SER A 510 -15.79 11.69 -2.17
CA SER A 510 -16.58 11.51 -3.39
C SER A 510 -15.78 11.48 -4.71
N VAL A 511 -14.48 11.79 -4.65
CA VAL A 511 -13.57 11.94 -5.78
C VAL A 511 -12.73 10.70 -6.10
N LEU A 512 -12.71 9.70 -5.21
CA LEU A 512 -11.87 8.51 -5.34
C LEU A 512 -12.59 7.45 -6.19
N ILE A 513 -12.87 7.80 -7.45
CA ILE A 513 -13.75 7.05 -8.36
C ILE A 513 -13.03 6.49 -9.60
N ALA A 514 -11.71 6.41 -9.56
CA ALA A 514 -10.85 6.19 -10.73
C ALA A 514 -11.22 4.96 -11.57
N GLU A 515 -11.46 3.81 -10.94
CA GLU A 515 -11.88 2.58 -11.61
C GLU A 515 -13.42 2.47 -11.69
N TRP A 516 -14.17 3.23 -10.90
CA TRP A 516 -15.63 3.29 -11.04
C TRP A 516 -16.05 3.86 -12.40
N VAL A 517 -15.29 4.80 -12.96
CA VAL A 517 -15.53 5.37 -14.29
C VAL A 517 -15.58 4.30 -15.38
N THR A 518 -14.82 3.21 -15.26
CA THR A 518 -14.77 2.18 -16.31
C THR A 518 -16.13 1.50 -16.53
N LEU A 519 -17.02 1.58 -15.54
CA LEU A 519 -18.39 1.06 -15.64
C LEU A 519 -19.28 1.88 -16.60
N SER A 520 -18.81 3.03 -17.10
CA SER A 520 -19.53 3.79 -18.14
C SER A 520 -19.77 3.01 -19.43
N GLN A 521 -18.97 1.97 -19.66
CA GLN A 521 -19.17 1.02 -20.78
C GLN A 521 -20.46 0.20 -20.64
N PHE A 522 -20.98 0.06 -19.43
CA PHE A 522 -22.16 -0.76 -19.12
C PHE A 522 -23.36 0.10 -18.73
N ASP A 523 -23.15 1.25 -18.09
CA ASP A 523 -24.21 2.19 -17.71
C ASP A 523 -23.78 3.64 -17.94
N SER A 524 -24.44 4.33 -18.88
CA SER A 524 -24.17 5.74 -19.20
C SER A 524 -24.39 6.68 -18.01
N LYS A 525 -25.21 6.32 -17.01
CA LYS A 525 -25.39 7.12 -15.79
C LYS A 525 -24.08 7.22 -14.99
N VAL A 526 -23.21 6.21 -15.07
CA VAL A 526 -21.87 6.25 -14.46
C VAL A 526 -21.03 7.36 -15.10
N ARG A 527 -21.07 7.51 -16.44
CA ARG A 527 -20.39 8.59 -17.17
C ARG A 527 -20.85 9.95 -16.63
N ASP A 528 -22.16 10.18 -16.61
CA ASP A 528 -22.74 11.47 -16.21
C ASP A 528 -22.38 11.85 -14.77
N ILE A 529 -22.47 10.88 -13.85
CA ILE A 529 -22.07 11.08 -12.44
C ILE A 529 -20.58 11.41 -12.35
N SER A 530 -19.73 10.64 -13.02
CA SER A 530 -18.27 10.82 -12.98
C SER A 530 -17.84 12.19 -13.52
N LEU A 531 -18.41 12.62 -14.65
CA LEU A 531 -18.17 13.94 -15.23
C LEU A 531 -18.63 15.06 -14.29
N SER A 532 -19.79 14.90 -13.63
CA SER A 532 -20.26 15.88 -12.65
C SER A 532 -19.32 16.01 -11.45
N LEU A 533 -18.82 14.87 -10.93
CA LEU A 533 -17.85 14.85 -9.84
C LEU A 533 -16.56 15.57 -10.24
N LEU A 534 -16.06 15.32 -11.45
CA LEU A 534 -14.88 16.00 -11.98
C LEU A 534 -15.07 17.50 -12.18
N ASN A 535 -16.29 18.00 -12.36
CA ASN A 535 -16.54 19.45 -12.47
C ASN A 535 -16.47 20.19 -11.13
N LYS A 536 -16.24 19.48 -10.01
CA LYS A 536 -16.01 20.13 -8.70
C LYS A 536 -14.70 20.92 -8.68
N PRO A 537 -14.64 22.01 -7.88
CA PRO A 537 -13.42 22.79 -7.70
C PRO A 537 -12.22 21.92 -7.27
N LYS A 538 -11.04 22.36 -7.73
CA LYS A 538 -9.76 21.66 -7.66
C LYS A 538 -9.32 21.23 -6.25
N ASP A 539 -9.75 21.93 -5.21
CA ASP A 539 -9.41 21.67 -3.81
C ASP A 539 -9.88 20.29 -3.30
N THR A 540 -10.64 19.55 -4.12
CA THR A 540 -11.10 18.20 -3.81
C THR A 540 -10.26 17.07 -4.41
N PHE A 541 -9.32 17.31 -5.34
CA PHE A 541 -8.56 16.24 -6.03
C PHE A 541 -7.04 16.35 -5.79
N GLY A 542 -6.39 15.23 -5.43
CA GLY A 542 -4.93 15.11 -5.59
C GLY A 542 -4.56 14.95 -7.07
N ALA A 543 -3.46 15.56 -7.51
CA ALA A 543 -3.05 15.56 -8.92
C ALA A 543 -2.92 14.15 -9.52
N THR A 544 -2.33 13.20 -8.79
CA THR A 544 -2.21 11.79 -9.22
C THR A 544 -3.54 11.12 -9.54
N TYR A 545 -4.52 11.24 -8.64
CA TYR A 545 -5.87 10.72 -8.85
C TYR A 545 -6.55 11.40 -10.03
N GLY A 546 -6.37 12.71 -10.17
CA GLY A 546 -6.87 13.48 -11.31
C GLY A 546 -6.39 12.93 -12.65
N MET A 547 -5.09 12.63 -12.78
CA MET A 547 -4.52 12.02 -13.99
C MET A 547 -5.17 10.67 -14.30
N ASN A 548 -5.27 9.78 -13.31
CA ASN A 548 -5.87 8.47 -13.55
C ASN A 548 -7.34 8.55 -13.95
N ILE A 549 -8.13 9.39 -13.26
CA ILE A 549 -9.56 9.55 -13.55
C ILE A 549 -9.74 10.12 -14.97
N VAL A 550 -9.01 11.18 -15.34
CA VAL A 550 -9.11 11.77 -16.69
C VAL A 550 -8.69 10.77 -17.76
N GLY A 551 -7.60 10.03 -17.54
CA GLY A 551 -7.16 8.98 -18.45
C GLY A 551 -8.22 7.89 -18.66
N ASN A 552 -8.88 7.43 -17.59
CA ASN A 552 -9.97 6.45 -17.68
C ASN A 552 -11.22 7.04 -18.33
N VAL A 553 -11.59 8.28 -18.03
CA VAL A 553 -12.72 8.97 -18.68
C VAL A 553 -12.51 9.00 -20.19
N LEU A 554 -11.37 9.48 -20.66
CA LEU A 554 -11.09 9.57 -22.10
C LEU A 554 -10.98 8.20 -22.75
N ARG A 555 -10.35 7.23 -22.08
CA ARG A 555 -10.21 5.85 -22.58
C ARG A 555 -11.56 5.20 -22.88
N TYR A 556 -12.53 5.38 -21.98
CA TYR A 556 -13.83 4.71 -22.08
C TYR A 556 -14.96 5.58 -22.64
N ASN A 557 -14.68 6.86 -22.91
CA ASN A 557 -15.60 7.82 -23.51
C ASN A 557 -14.83 8.67 -24.57
N PRO A 558 -14.35 8.04 -25.66
CA PRO A 558 -13.44 8.67 -26.62
C PRO A 558 -14.09 9.82 -27.41
N ASP A 559 -15.41 9.92 -27.40
CA ASP A 559 -16.18 11.06 -27.93
C ASP A 559 -15.75 12.39 -27.28
N LEU A 560 -15.37 12.36 -26.00
CA LEU A 560 -14.92 13.53 -25.23
C LEU A 560 -13.59 14.13 -25.71
N LEU A 561 -12.83 13.44 -26.57
CA LEU A 561 -11.61 14.01 -27.16
C LEU A 561 -11.94 15.17 -28.12
N ASN A 562 -13.17 15.22 -28.65
CA ASN A 562 -13.61 16.21 -29.63
C ASN A 562 -14.61 17.22 -29.05
N GLU A 563 -14.97 17.09 -27.77
CA GLU A 563 -15.79 18.03 -26.98
C GLU A 563 -14.88 18.95 -26.16
#